data_AF-A0A1C2IAA4-F1
#
_entry.id   AF-A0A1C2IAA4-F1
#
_cell.length_a   1.000
_cell.length_b   1.000
_cell.length_c   1.000
_cell.angle_alpha   90.00
_cell.angle_beta   90.00
_cell.angle_gamma   90.00
#
_symmetry.space_group_name_H-M   'P 1'
#
loop_
_entity.id
_entity.type
_entity.pdbx_description
1 polymer ?
#
loop_
_entity_poly.entity_id
_entity_poly.type
_entity_poly.pdbx_seq_one_letter_code
_entity_poly.pdbx_strand_id
1 'polypeptide(L)'
;MKRSQAGQPVAEGSFAGMVTLDAFLEKPAEWQAEFLEFLEKLPTYVTYQDLVFLHADVAQFDPLRTLASDMLYGQSVPKEGRSVDELYALNYQKGINRFRLVHGHIPHSSKADTSIVLSLEKKQVHANGHLASIALDRLCALPTLSDMHSLVVLQPGNYNFKERKKESLMLKEGLEALVKDKLVVKCQDENNQLTLYKYHRKVLFDKLWDRDPLLAKARGLVLDRKGKIVQRGFDRCFNYGENGCLLTADRAMSVTATDKLNGYMVAVTQHPYLRKKLLMSTNGSLDPGSPYLLMAQNHLLGSVEKIKDFVDKTGLTLLFEILDPADPHIVHYDDAWFGAWLIGARGHTLEDQPLEEAALDDMAQLLGLRRPGWQTTTLGEILERNQTE
;
A
#
# COMPACT_ATOMS: atom_id res chain seq x y z
N MET A 1 -0.10 14.73 -8.01
CA MET A 1 -0.62 14.50 -6.65
C MET A 1 -1.46 15.71 -6.28
N LYS A 2 -2.63 15.52 -5.67
CA LYS A 2 -3.34 16.63 -5.03
C LYS A 2 -3.08 16.57 -3.53
N ARG A 3 -3.01 17.73 -2.89
CA ARG A 3 -3.04 17.83 -1.43
C ARG A 3 -4.51 17.70 -0.98
N SER A 4 -4.77 16.88 0.03
CA SER A 4 -6.08 16.83 0.69
C SER A 4 -6.40 18.16 1.39
N GLN A 5 -7.63 18.32 1.87
CA GLN A 5 -7.99 19.45 2.74
C GLN A 5 -7.11 19.53 4.01
N ALA A 6 -6.46 18.44 4.42
CA ALA A 6 -5.50 18.37 5.52
C ALA A 6 -4.04 18.53 5.09
N GLY A 7 -3.76 18.88 3.82
CA GLY A 7 -2.40 19.17 3.33
C GLY A 7 -1.56 17.95 2.96
N GLN A 8 -2.06 16.71 3.15
CA GLN A 8 -1.33 15.48 2.83
C GLN A 8 -1.47 15.09 1.35
N PRO A 9 -0.44 14.48 0.73
CA PRO A 9 -0.53 14.00 -0.65
C PRO A 9 -1.45 12.76 -0.73
N VAL A 10 -2.50 12.86 -1.55
CA VAL A 10 -3.47 11.78 -1.79
C VAL A 10 -3.43 11.37 -3.26
N ALA A 11 -3.60 10.07 -3.51
CA ALA A 11 -3.77 9.52 -4.85
C ALA A 11 -5.27 9.52 -5.18
N GLU A 12 -5.75 10.59 -5.82
CA GLU A 12 -6.96 10.53 -6.63
C GLU A 12 -6.52 10.14 -8.05
N GLY A 13 -6.68 8.87 -8.46
CA GLY A 13 -6.33 8.48 -9.83
C GLY A 13 -6.08 7.00 -10.09
N SER A 14 -5.38 6.75 -11.21
CA SER A 14 -5.04 5.41 -11.71
C SER A 14 -4.10 4.64 -10.77
N PHE A 15 -4.07 3.31 -10.87
CA PHE A 15 -3.15 2.45 -10.10
C PHE A 15 -1.67 2.90 -10.23
N ALA A 16 -1.27 3.47 -11.37
CA ALA A 16 0.05 4.05 -11.55
C ALA A 16 0.31 5.25 -10.61
N GLY A 17 -0.65 6.16 -10.47
CA GLY A 17 -0.56 7.28 -9.53
C GLY A 17 -0.44 6.82 -8.08
N MET A 18 -1.15 5.75 -7.71
CA MET A 18 -1.05 5.14 -6.38
C MET A 18 0.33 4.50 -6.14
N VAL A 19 0.87 3.76 -7.12
CA VAL A 19 2.22 3.17 -7.02
C VAL A 19 3.27 4.25 -6.83
N THR A 20 3.20 5.34 -7.60
CA THR A 20 4.12 6.48 -7.46
C THR A 20 3.99 7.15 -6.09
N LEU A 21 2.76 7.35 -5.60
CA LEU A 21 2.55 7.95 -4.28
C LEU A 21 3.09 7.06 -3.15
N ASP A 22 2.86 5.75 -3.20
CA ASP A 22 3.43 4.86 -2.19
C ASP A 22 4.95 4.84 -2.24
N ALA A 23 5.55 4.78 -3.44
CA ALA A 23 7.01 4.85 -3.58
C ALA A 23 7.59 6.17 -3.05
N PHE A 24 6.82 7.25 -3.13
CA PHE A 24 7.14 8.54 -2.51
C PHE A 24 7.00 8.49 -0.98
N LEU A 25 5.90 7.93 -0.44
CA LEU A 25 5.69 7.82 1.02
C LEU A 25 6.68 6.87 1.70
N GLU A 26 7.25 5.90 0.99
CA GLU A 26 8.31 5.01 1.48
C GLU A 26 9.66 5.76 1.72
N LYS A 27 9.81 6.99 1.19
CA LYS A 27 11.04 7.79 1.35
C LYS A 27 11.09 8.48 2.72
N PRO A 28 12.28 8.86 3.23
CA PRO A 28 12.39 9.67 4.44
C PRO A 28 11.63 10.99 4.33
N ALA A 29 11.06 11.48 5.44
CA ALA A 29 10.26 12.72 5.46
C ALA A 29 11.04 13.94 4.96
N GLU A 30 12.34 14.04 5.27
CA GLU A 30 13.22 15.09 4.76
C GLU A 30 13.32 15.05 3.23
N TRP A 31 13.56 13.86 2.67
CA TRP A 31 13.59 13.65 1.22
C TRP A 31 12.25 14.00 0.57
N GLN A 32 11.14 13.60 1.20
CA GLN A 32 9.80 13.92 0.72
C GLN A 32 9.58 15.44 0.64
N ALA A 33 10.00 16.18 1.68
CA ALA A 33 9.89 17.63 1.74
C ALA A 33 10.76 18.32 0.68
N GLU A 34 12.04 17.94 0.58
CA GLU A 34 12.97 18.45 -0.44
C GLU A 34 12.46 18.18 -1.86
N PHE A 35 11.91 16.99 -2.11
CA PHE A 35 11.38 16.63 -3.41
C PHE A 35 10.12 17.42 -3.77
N LEU A 36 9.21 17.63 -2.82
CA LEU A 36 8.03 18.46 -3.04
C LEU A 36 8.41 19.92 -3.27
N GLU A 37 9.35 20.46 -2.49
CA GLU A 37 9.86 21.82 -2.67
C GLU A 37 10.53 21.98 -4.05
N PHE A 38 11.31 20.99 -4.48
CA PHE A 38 11.88 20.96 -5.83
C PHE A 38 10.78 20.99 -6.90
N LEU A 39 9.76 20.12 -6.79
CA LEU A 39 8.66 20.07 -7.75
C LEU A 39 7.86 21.39 -7.80
N GLU A 40 7.64 22.04 -6.65
CA GLU A 40 6.93 23.32 -6.57
C GLU A 40 7.74 24.49 -7.12
N LYS A 41 9.06 24.38 -7.12
CA LYS A 41 9.99 25.38 -7.70
C LYS A 41 10.24 25.17 -9.19
N LEU A 42 9.84 24.05 -9.77
CA LEU A 42 10.02 23.82 -11.21
C LEU A 42 9.23 24.87 -12.00
N PRO A 43 9.85 25.52 -12.99
CA PRO A 43 9.15 26.49 -13.80
C PRO A 43 8.13 25.77 -14.67
N THR A 44 6.98 26.41 -14.89
CA THR A 44 5.90 25.83 -15.69
C THR A 44 6.26 25.71 -17.18
N TYR A 45 7.23 26.50 -17.62
CA TYR A 45 7.83 26.43 -18.94
C TYR A 45 9.29 26.82 -18.88
N VAL A 46 10.06 26.37 -19.87
CA VAL A 46 11.42 26.86 -20.12
C VAL A 46 11.49 27.29 -21.58
N THR A 47 12.08 28.45 -21.84
CA THR A 47 12.42 28.85 -23.21
C THR A 47 13.92 28.75 -23.43
N TYR A 48 14.31 28.37 -24.64
CA TYR A 48 15.71 28.38 -25.05
C TYR A 48 15.78 28.62 -26.55
N GLN A 49 16.41 29.73 -26.96
CA GLN A 49 16.41 30.20 -28.35
C GLN A 49 14.97 30.33 -28.89
N ASP A 50 14.64 29.65 -29.98
CA ASP A 50 13.32 29.62 -30.59
C ASP A 50 12.46 28.44 -30.08
N LEU A 51 12.87 27.74 -29.03
CA LEU A 51 12.14 26.63 -28.43
C LEU A 51 11.43 27.04 -27.14
N VAL A 52 10.28 26.43 -26.91
CA VAL A 52 9.60 26.40 -25.63
C VAL A 52 9.36 24.94 -25.22
N PHE A 53 9.62 24.66 -23.94
CA PHE A 53 9.39 23.38 -23.30
C PHE A 53 8.21 23.51 -22.33
N LEU A 54 7.15 22.75 -22.58
CA LEU A 54 5.94 22.68 -21.73
C LEU A 54 5.73 21.26 -21.22
N HIS A 55 4.95 21.09 -20.15
CA HIS A 55 4.59 19.74 -19.71
C HIS A 55 3.52 19.13 -20.63
N ALA A 56 2.54 19.92 -21.07
CA ALA A 56 1.44 19.51 -21.93
C ALA A 56 1.28 20.43 -23.17
N ASP A 57 0.31 20.12 -24.01
CA ASP A 57 0.00 20.83 -25.25
C ASP A 57 -0.82 22.11 -25.03
N VAL A 58 -0.56 23.14 -25.84
CA VAL A 58 -1.35 24.38 -25.89
C VAL A 58 -1.54 24.78 -27.34
N ALA A 59 -2.63 25.46 -27.68
CA ALA A 59 -2.84 25.95 -29.05
C ALA A 59 -2.10 27.28 -29.30
N GLN A 60 -1.88 28.06 -28.23
CA GLN A 60 -1.17 29.32 -28.26
C GLN A 60 -0.28 29.48 -27.02
N PHE A 61 0.96 29.91 -27.23
CA PHE A 61 1.91 30.16 -26.15
C PHE A 61 2.34 31.64 -26.12
N ASP A 62 2.13 32.26 -24.96
CA ASP A 62 2.64 33.58 -24.58
C ASP A 62 3.16 33.48 -23.14
N PRO A 63 4.45 33.75 -22.88
CA PRO A 63 5.07 33.66 -21.55
C PRO A 63 4.35 34.41 -20.41
N LEU A 64 3.56 35.43 -20.75
CA LEU A 64 2.86 36.29 -19.79
C LEU A 64 1.35 36.00 -19.70
N ARG A 65 0.78 35.29 -20.67
CA ARG A 65 -0.68 35.13 -20.79
C ARG A 65 -1.15 33.70 -20.77
N THR A 66 -0.31 32.74 -21.15
CA THR A 66 -0.68 31.33 -21.10
C THR A 66 -0.79 30.88 -19.65
N LEU A 67 -1.93 30.29 -19.29
CA LEU A 67 -2.21 29.86 -17.93
C LEU A 67 -1.29 28.70 -17.54
N ALA A 68 -0.80 28.72 -16.30
CA ALA A 68 0.03 27.64 -15.77
C ALA A 68 -0.69 26.28 -15.79
N SER A 69 -2.01 26.27 -15.56
CA SER A 69 -2.84 25.07 -15.66
C SER A 69 -2.81 24.46 -17.07
N ASP A 70 -2.88 25.30 -18.10
CA ASP A 70 -2.92 24.84 -19.49
C ASP A 70 -1.56 24.24 -19.88
N MET A 71 -0.46 24.88 -19.46
CA MET A 71 0.89 24.39 -19.71
C MET A 71 1.19 23.05 -18.99
N LEU A 72 0.50 22.78 -17.87
CA LEU A 72 0.67 21.56 -17.09
C LEU A 72 -0.28 20.44 -17.52
N TYR A 73 -1.54 20.74 -17.79
CA TYR A 73 -2.58 19.73 -17.97
C TYR A 73 -3.12 19.66 -19.40
N GLY A 74 -2.70 20.58 -20.27
CA GLY A 74 -3.13 20.66 -21.65
C GLY A 74 -4.37 21.52 -21.83
N GLN A 75 -4.58 22.01 -23.05
CA GLN A 75 -5.80 22.69 -23.43
C GLN A 75 -6.85 21.71 -23.94
N SER A 76 -8.10 21.86 -23.49
CA SER A 76 -9.21 21.12 -24.10
C SER A 76 -9.37 21.50 -25.57
N VAL A 77 -9.54 20.49 -26.42
CA VAL A 77 -9.68 20.67 -27.87
C VAL A 77 -10.85 21.62 -28.22
N PRO A 78 -10.67 22.66 -29.05
CA PRO A 78 -11.78 23.48 -29.55
C PRO A 78 -12.72 22.71 -30.49
N LYS A 79 -13.97 23.18 -30.59
CA LYS A 79 -15.13 22.55 -31.28
C LYS A 79 -14.95 22.16 -32.76
N GLU A 80 -13.83 22.47 -33.41
CA GLU A 80 -13.62 22.28 -34.87
C GLU A 80 -12.91 20.97 -35.27
N GLY A 81 -12.64 20.08 -34.32
CA GLY A 81 -12.14 18.72 -34.62
C GLY A 81 -10.67 18.62 -35.05
N ARG A 82 -9.86 19.67 -34.84
CA ARG A 82 -8.39 19.64 -34.98
C ARG A 82 -7.73 19.33 -33.65
N SER A 83 -6.59 18.65 -33.65
CA SER A 83 -5.79 18.51 -32.42
C SER A 83 -5.17 19.84 -31.98
N VAL A 84 -4.78 19.94 -30.71
CA VAL A 84 -4.13 21.13 -30.15
C VAL A 84 -2.77 21.38 -30.83
N ASP A 85 -1.98 20.33 -31.07
CA ASP A 85 -0.71 20.40 -31.80
C ASP A 85 -0.89 20.97 -33.22
N GLU A 86 -1.95 20.57 -33.94
CA GLU A 86 -2.27 21.12 -35.27
C GLU A 86 -2.57 22.63 -35.21
N LEU A 87 -3.30 23.06 -34.18
CA LEU A 87 -3.61 24.47 -33.97
C LEU A 87 -2.34 25.26 -33.62
N TYR A 88 -1.46 24.69 -32.81
CA TYR A 88 -0.19 25.33 -32.48
C TYR A 88 0.67 25.53 -33.72
N ALA A 89 0.81 24.48 -34.56
CA ALA A 89 1.59 24.54 -35.80
C ALA A 89 1.03 25.59 -36.77
N LEU A 90 -0.30 25.66 -36.93
CA LEU A 90 -0.94 26.69 -37.75
C LEU A 90 -0.70 28.10 -37.21
N ASN A 91 -0.78 28.28 -35.90
CA ASN A 91 -0.54 29.56 -35.24
C ASN A 91 0.93 29.99 -35.36
N TYR A 92 1.87 29.05 -35.37
CA TYR A 92 3.28 29.33 -35.63
C TYR A 92 3.50 29.82 -37.06
N GLN A 93 2.92 29.13 -38.06
CA GLN A 93 3.01 29.54 -39.46
C GLN A 93 2.39 30.92 -39.72
N LYS A 94 1.37 31.31 -38.95
CA LYS A 94 0.75 32.64 -38.97
C LYS A 94 1.54 33.72 -38.20
N GLY A 95 2.64 33.36 -37.54
CA GLY A 95 3.43 34.27 -36.70
C GLY A 95 2.77 34.63 -35.36
N ILE A 96 1.71 33.92 -34.96
CA ILE A 96 1.04 34.09 -33.66
C ILE A 96 1.88 33.44 -32.57
N ASN A 97 2.27 32.18 -32.77
CA ASN A 97 3.26 31.52 -31.91
C ASN A 97 4.66 31.87 -32.40
N ARG A 98 5.54 32.23 -31.47
CA ARG A 98 6.93 32.64 -31.77
C ARG A 98 7.95 31.54 -31.56
N PHE A 99 7.57 30.48 -30.86
CA PHE A 99 8.45 29.37 -30.48
C PHE A 99 8.00 28.08 -31.16
N ARG A 100 8.95 27.22 -31.47
CA ARG A 100 8.70 25.79 -31.70
C ARG A 100 8.45 25.12 -30.34
N LEU A 101 7.49 24.21 -30.29
CA LEU A 101 7.02 23.60 -29.06
C LEU A 101 7.60 22.20 -28.88
N VAL A 102 8.21 21.96 -27.72
CA VAL A 102 8.45 20.61 -27.20
C VAL A 102 7.56 20.43 -25.97
N HIS A 103 6.77 19.36 -25.95
CA HIS A 103 5.92 19.05 -24.80
C HIS A 103 5.89 17.55 -24.47
N GLY A 104 5.23 17.19 -23.37
CA GLY A 104 4.91 15.81 -23.01
C GLY A 104 3.41 15.65 -22.75
N HIS A 105 3.06 14.76 -21.81
CA HIS A 105 1.72 14.46 -21.29
C HIS A 105 0.70 13.90 -22.29
N ILE A 106 0.63 14.48 -23.49
CA ILE A 106 -0.29 14.14 -24.57
C ILE A 106 0.52 13.63 -25.76
N PRO A 107 0.21 12.43 -26.30
CA PRO A 107 0.92 11.90 -27.46
C PRO A 107 0.82 12.82 -28.68
N HIS A 108 1.91 12.88 -29.45
CA HIS A 108 2.00 13.67 -30.69
C HIS A 108 0.83 13.40 -31.65
N SER A 109 0.19 14.44 -32.15
CA SER A 109 -0.79 14.31 -33.23
C SER A 109 -0.14 13.90 -34.55
N SER A 110 -0.66 12.86 -35.21
CA SER A 110 -0.13 12.39 -36.50
C SER A 110 -0.21 13.41 -37.64
N LYS A 111 -0.99 14.48 -37.48
CA LYS A 111 -1.17 15.55 -38.47
C LYS A 111 -0.35 16.81 -38.17
N ALA A 112 0.24 16.91 -36.98
CA ALA A 112 1.00 18.10 -36.59
C ALA A 112 2.43 18.06 -37.16
N ASP A 113 2.89 19.21 -37.63
CA ASP A 113 4.21 19.40 -38.21
C ASP A 113 5.31 19.20 -37.16
N THR A 114 6.09 18.13 -37.31
CA THR A 114 7.14 17.73 -36.37
C THR A 114 8.39 18.62 -36.41
N SER A 115 8.48 19.55 -37.36
CA SER A 115 9.49 20.61 -37.34
C SER A 115 9.09 21.79 -36.43
N ILE A 116 7.81 21.87 -36.03
CA ILE A 116 7.26 22.96 -35.21
C ILE A 116 6.85 22.48 -33.82
N VAL A 117 6.17 21.33 -33.75
CA VAL A 117 5.65 20.75 -32.49
C VAL A 117 6.22 19.36 -32.34
N LEU A 118 6.71 19.02 -31.14
CA LEU A 118 7.17 17.69 -30.80
C LEU A 118 6.65 17.27 -29.43
N SER A 119 5.87 16.20 -29.39
CA SER A 119 5.59 15.51 -28.14
C SER A 119 6.61 14.40 -27.83
N LEU A 120 7.17 14.45 -26.63
CA LEU A 120 7.97 13.40 -25.99
C LEU A 120 7.11 12.37 -25.24
N GLU A 121 5.78 12.41 -25.37
CA GLU A 121 4.89 11.37 -24.84
C GLU A 121 4.75 10.21 -25.86
N LYS A 122 5.28 9.03 -25.52
CA LYS A 122 5.30 7.84 -26.38
C LYS A 122 4.62 6.64 -25.72
N LYS A 123 3.38 6.88 -25.25
CA LYS A 123 2.57 5.93 -24.49
C LYS A 123 3.36 5.49 -23.26
N GLN A 124 3.38 6.33 -22.21
CA GLN A 124 3.86 6.14 -20.82
C GLN A 124 4.52 4.78 -20.60
N VAL A 125 5.72 4.70 -20.02
CA VAL A 125 6.55 3.48 -19.80
C VAL A 125 5.81 2.21 -19.29
N HIS A 126 4.90 1.67 -20.09
CA HIS A 126 4.04 0.50 -19.93
C HIS A 126 4.65 -0.63 -20.75
N ALA A 127 4.08 -1.84 -20.65
CA ALA A 127 4.33 -2.88 -21.64
C ALA A 127 4.02 -2.34 -23.06
N ASN A 128 5.04 -2.19 -23.90
CA ASN A 128 5.04 -1.59 -25.25
C ASN A 128 5.08 -0.05 -25.32
N GLY A 129 5.33 0.63 -24.19
CA GLY A 129 5.60 2.07 -24.14
C GLY A 129 7.09 2.40 -24.29
N HIS A 130 7.41 3.68 -24.48
CA HIS A 130 8.80 4.15 -24.51
C HIS A 130 9.00 5.39 -23.63
N LEU A 131 10.15 5.45 -22.96
CA LEU A 131 10.70 6.72 -22.49
C LEU A 131 11.33 7.42 -23.69
N ALA A 132 10.84 8.61 -24.03
CA ALA A 132 11.40 9.43 -25.10
C ALA A 132 12.31 10.50 -24.51
N SER A 133 13.45 10.72 -25.15
CA SER A 133 14.40 11.76 -24.76
C SER A 133 15.01 12.40 -26.00
N ILE A 134 15.47 13.64 -25.85
CA ILE A 134 16.16 14.37 -26.90
C ILE A 134 17.31 15.15 -26.27
N ALA A 135 18.46 15.17 -26.94
CA ALA A 135 19.62 15.94 -26.49
C ALA A 135 19.42 17.40 -26.89
N LEU A 136 19.43 18.31 -25.91
CA LEU A 136 19.11 19.73 -26.11
C LEU A 136 20.08 20.41 -27.08
N ASP A 137 21.38 20.13 -26.95
CA ASP A 137 22.44 20.63 -27.83
C ASP A 137 22.18 20.27 -29.31
N ARG A 138 21.75 19.03 -29.58
CA ARG A 138 21.42 18.57 -30.93
C ARG A 138 20.15 19.23 -31.45
N LEU A 139 19.15 19.38 -30.60
CA LEU A 139 17.88 20.02 -30.96
C LEU A 139 18.10 21.49 -31.35
N CYS A 140 18.94 22.20 -30.61
CA CYS A 140 19.25 23.60 -30.89
C CYS A 140 20.17 23.81 -32.10
N ALA A 141 20.90 22.77 -32.51
CA ALA A 141 21.69 22.79 -33.74
C ALA A 141 20.84 22.55 -35.01
N LEU A 142 19.56 22.18 -34.88
CA LEU A 142 18.71 21.93 -36.04
C LEU A 142 18.41 23.22 -36.82
N PRO A 143 18.44 23.17 -38.16
CA PRO A 143 17.80 24.17 -38.99
C PRO A 143 16.31 24.32 -38.61
N THR A 144 15.76 25.52 -38.78
CA THR A 144 14.36 25.85 -38.47
C THR A 144 13.33 25.00 -39.23
N LEU A 145 13.73 24.30 -40.29
CA LEU A 145 12.89 23.45 -41.14
C LEU A 145 13.22 21.94 -41.02
N SER A 146 14.03 21.52 -40.05
CA SER A 146 14.38 20.11 -39.87
C SER A 146 13.45 19.39 -38.90
N ASP A 147 13.14 18.13 -39.20
CA ASP A 147 12.26 17.28 -38.40
C ASP A 147 12.88 16.99 -37.02
N MET A 148 12.32 17.58 -35.97
CA MET A 148 12.75 17.39 -34.58
C MET A 148 12.56 15.94 -34.13
N HIS A 149 11.62 15.22 -34.75
CA HIS A 149 11.31 13.83 -34.41
C HIS A 149 12.51 12.89 -34.63
N SER A 150 13.35 13.20 -35.62
CA SER A 150 14.53 12.40 -35.97
C SER A 150 15.59 12.31 -34.87
N LEU A 151 15.59 13.26 -33.93
CA LEU A 151 16.53 13.31 -32.81
C LEU A 151 16.04 12.56 -31.56
N VAL A 152 14.79 12.08 -31.56
CA VAL A 152 14.20 11.43 -30.41
C VAL A 152 14.83 10.05 -30.22
N VAL A 153 15.43 9.84 -29.05
CA VAL A 153 15.89 8.55 -28.58
C VAL A 153 14.78 7.90 -27.76
N LEU A 154 14.41 6.68 -28.15
CA LEU A 154 13.40 5.88 -27.48
C LEU A 154 14.06 4.77 -26.69
N GLN A 155 13.75 4.70 -25.40
CA GLN A 155 14.10 3.57 -24.54
C GLN A 155 12.82 2.79 -24.21
N PRO A 156 12.74 1.49 -24.55
CA PRO A 156 11.55 0.70 -24.30
C PRO A 156 11.26 0.56 -22.80
N GLY A 157 9.99 0.68 -22.44
CA GLY A 157 9.49 0.39 -21.10
C GLY A 157 9.24 -1.10 -20.90
N ASN A 158 9.63 -1.62 -19.73
CA ASN A 158 9.38 -3.01 -19.34
C ASN A 158 8.37 -3.14 -18.19
N TYR A 159 7.76 -2.04 -17.75
CA TYR A 159 6.87 -2.06 -16.59
C TYR A 159 5.46 -2.56 -16.97
N ASN A 160 5.12 -3.78 -16.54
CA ASN A 160 3.80 -4.37 -16.77
C ASN A 160 2.87 -4.11 -15.57
N PHE A 161 2.05 -3.07 -15.67
CA PHE A 161 1.04 -2.77 -14.66
C PHE A 161 -0.02 -3.86 -14.53
N LYS A 162 -0.37 -4.59 -15.60
CA LYS A 162 -1.45 -5.60 -15.56
C LYS A 162 -1.09 -6.79 -14.69
N GLU A 163 0.15 -7.27 -14.79
CA GLU A 163 0.66 -8.38 -13.96
C GLU A 163 0.78 -7.97 -12.49
N ARG A 164 1.45 -6.84 -12.21
CA ARG A 164 1.58 -6.28 -10.84
C ARG A 164 0.23 -6.00 -10.18
N LYS A 165 -0.77 -5.56 -10.95
CA LYS A 165 -2.13 -5.29 -10.48
C LYS A 165 -2.87 -6.56 -10.10
N LYS A 166 -2.59 -7.70 -10.74
CA LYS A 166 -3.44 -8.90 -10.62
C LYS A 166 -3.43 -9.48 -9.20
N GLU A 167 -2.28 -9.73 -8.59
CA GLU A 167 -2.25 -10.44 -7.29
C GLU A 167 -2.70 -9.57 -6.11
N SER A 168 -2.12 -8.37 -5.98
CA SER A 168 -2.40 -7.44 -4.89
C SER A 168 -3.82 -6.86 -4.94
N LEU A 169 -4.35 -6.64 -6.15
CA LEU A 169 -5.70 -6.10 -6.31
C LEU A 169 -6.77 -7.18 -6.17
N MET A 170 -6.53 -8.43 -6.57
CA MET A 170 -7.51 -9.52 -6.41
C MET A 170 -7.85 -9.77 -4.94
N LEU A 171 -6.86 -9.76 -4.05
CA LEU A 171 -7.10 -9.90 -2.61
C LEU A 171 -7.98 -8.75 -2.08
N LYS A 172 -7.59 -7.50 -2.40
CA LYS A 172 -8.33 -6.31 -1.99
C LYS A 172 -9.74 -6.30 -2.58
N GLU A 173 -9.92 -6.59 -3.87
CA GLU A 173 -11.20 -6.68 -4.54
C GLU A 173 -12.10 -7.77 -3.93
N GLY A 174 -11.54 -8.94 -3.60
CA GLY A 174 -12.26 -10.01 -2.91
C GLY A 174 -12.75 -9.57 -1.53
N LEU A 175 -11.91 -8.92 -0.73
CA LEU A 175 -12.31 -8.38 0.57
C LEU A 175 -13.35 -7.26 0.44
N GLU A 176 -13.22 -6.37 -0.54
CA GLU A 176 -14.19 -5.30 -0.79
C GLU A 176 -15.55 -5.85 -1.27
N ALA A 177 -15.57 -6.94 -2.04
CA ALA A 177 -16.79 -7.66 -2.39
C ALA A 177 -17.47 -8.23 -1.14
N LEU A 178 -16.72 -8.85 -0.23
CA LEU A 178 -17.24 -9.36 1.03
C LEU A 178 -17.71 -8.24 1.98
N VAL A 179 -17.10 -7.04 1.92
CA VAL A 179 -17.58 -5.85 2.61
C VAL A 179 -18.94 -5.42 2.07
N LYS A 180 -19.12 -5.40 0.74
CA LYS A 180 -20.39 -5.09 0.09
C LYS A 180 -21.50 -6.07 0.49
N ASP A 181 -21.16 -7.35 0.64
CA ASP A 181 -22.06 -8.41 1.10
C ASP A 181 -22.28 -8.41 2.63
N LYS A 182 -21.68 -7.45 3.34
CA LYS A 182 -21.71 -7.29 4.80
C LYS A 182 -21.20 -8.54 5.53
N LEU A 183 -20.31 -9.31 4.91
CA LEU A 183 -19.63 -10.45 5.50
C LEU A 183 -18.28 -10.05 6.11
N VAL A 184 -17.69 -8.96 5.65
CA VAL A 184 -16.50 -8.32 6.21
C VAL A 184 -16.81 -6.87 6.59
N VAL A 185 -16.14 -6.37 7.61
CA VAL A 185 -16.11 -4.98 8.04
C VAL A 185 -14.70 -4.47 7.85
N LYS A 186 -14.56 -3.22 7.40
CA LYS A 186 -13.26 -2.55 7.29
C LYS A 186 -13.15 -1.34 8.19
N CYS A 187 -11.93 -1.04 8.63
CA CYS A 187 -11.53 0.14 9.38
C CYS A 187 -10.30 0.73 8.70
N GLN A 188 -10.22 2.06 8.57
CA GLN A 188 -9.09 2.75 7.97
C GLN A 188 -8.36 3.56 9.04
N ASP A 189 -7.07 3.79 8.83
CA ASP A 189 -6.31 4.75 9.62
C ASP A 189 -6.75 6.20 9.29
N GLU A 190 -6.31 7.16 10.11
CA GLU A 190 -6.62 8.59 9.95
C GLU A 190 -6.34 9.14 8.54
N ASN A 191 -5.34 8.59 7.85
CA ASN A 191 -4.87 9.07 6.55
C ASN A 191 -5.39 8.22 5.38
N ASN A 192 -6.23 7.22 5.62
CA ASN A 192 -6.73 6.26 4.62
C ASN A 192 -5.62 5.55 3.82
N GLN A 193 -4.46 5.36 4.44
CA GLN A 193 -3.31 4.65 3.86
C GLN A 193 -3.36 3.15 4.14
N LEU A 194 -3.96 2.77 5.26
CA LEU A 194 -4.08 1.40 5.75
C LEU A 194 -5.54 1.03 5.90
N THR A 195 -5.88 -0.20 5.54
CA THR A 195 -7.23 -0.74 5.70
C THR A 195 -7.15 -2.07 6.41
N LEU A 196 -7.73 -2.13 7.62
CA LEU A 196 -7.92 -3.34 8.40
C LEU A 196 -9.24 -4.00 8.02
N TYR A 197 -9.20 -5.31 7.78
CA TYR A 197 -10.36 -6.14 7.48
C TYR A 197 -10.62 -7.14 8.61
N LYS A 198 -11.89 -7.22 9.04
CA LYS A 198 -12.39 -8.19 10.01
C LYS A 198 -13.70 -8.81 9.56
N TYR A 199 -13.94 -10.09 9.80
CA TYR A 199 -15.22 -10.70 9.50
C TYR A 199 -16.33 -10.05 10.33
N HIS A 200 -17.51 -9.94 9.72
CA HIS A 200 -18.69 -9.45 10.41
C HIS A 200 -19.16 -10.50 11.41
N ARG A 201 -19.67 -10.08 12.58
CA ARG A 201 -20.16 -10.99 13.64
C ARG A 201 -21.14 -12.06 13.14
N LYS A 202 -21.94 -11.73 12.11
CA LYS A 202 -22.90 -12.64 11.48
C LYS A 202 -22.23 -13.88 10.88
N VAL A 203 -21.01 -13.76 10.37
CA VAL A 203 -20.28 -14.91 9.80
C VAL A 203 -20.05 -15.97 10.86
N LEU A 204 -19.76 -15.55 12.10
CA LEU A 204 -19.62 -16.44 13.24
C LEU A 204 -20.96 -17.06 13.65
N PHE A 205 -21.99 -16.23 13.89
CA PHE A 205 -23.30 -16.71 14.36
C PHE A 205 -24.03 -17.60 13.37
N ASP A 206 -23.97 -17.24 12.08
CA ASP A 206 -24.67 -17.94 10.99
C ASP A 206 -23.78 -19.01 10.32
N LYS A 207 -22.56 -19.23 10.82
CA LYS A 207 -21.58 -20.23 10.34
C LYS A 207 -21.27 -20.14 8.83
N LEU A 208 -21.10 -18.92 8.31
CA LEU A 208 -20.95 -18.66 6.88
C LEU A 208 -19.52 -18.83 6.34
N TRP A 209 -18.71 -19.69 6.96
CA TRP A 209 -17.28 -19.80 6.69
C TRP A 209 -16.96 -20.48 5.35
N ASP A 210 -17.92 -21.21 4.79
CA ASP A 210 -17.86 -21.88 3.49
C ASP A 210 -18.11 -20.93 2.29
N ARG A 211 -18.63 -19.73 2.56
CA ARG A 211 -18.99 -18.76 1.52
C ARG A 211 -17.79 -18.23 0.75
N ASP A 212 -16.67 -18.01 1.44
CA ASP A 212 -15.42 -17.54 0.84
C ASP A 212 -14.23 -17.81 1.79
N PRO A 213 -13.11 -18.37 1.31
CA PRO A 213 -11.94 -18.64 2.14
C PRO A 213 -11.30 -17.39 2.77
N LEU A 214 -11.52 -16.19 2.19
CA LEU A 214 -11.02 -14.94 2.75
C LEU A 214 -11.69 -14.57 4.08
N LEU A 215 -12.86 -15.13 4.40
CA LEU A 215 -13.54 -14.87 5.67
C LEU A 215 -12.70 -15.32 6.86
N ALA A 216 -12.05 -16.49 6.77
CA ALA A 216 -11.15 -16.99 7.80
C ALA A 216 -9.90 -16.10 7.94
N LYS A 217 -9.48 -15.44 6.85
CA LYS A 217 -8.29 -14.56 6.83
C LYS A 217 -8.59 -13.14 7.29
N ALA A 218 -9.83 -12.67 7.16
CA ALA A 218 -10.28 -11.36 7.62
C ALA A 218 -10.41 -11.33 9.15
N ARG A 219 -9.29 -11.42 9.88
CA ARG A 219 -9.24 -11.37 11.35
C ARG A 219 -8.07 -10.50 11.80
N GLY A 220 -8.19 -9.19 11.53
CA GLY A 220 -7.10 -8.23 11.74
C GLY A 220 -6.07 -8.25 10.61
N LEU A 221 -6.51 -8.51 9.37
CA LEU A 221 -5.67 -8.41 8.18
C LEU A 221 -5.58 -6.93 7.77
N VAL A 222 -4.37 -6.38 7.66
CA VAL A 222 -4.16 -4.99 7.25
C VAL A 222 -3.50 -4.96 5.89
N LEU A 223 -4.15 -4.25 4.96
CA LEU A 223 -3.63 -3.98 3.63
C LEU A 223 -3.21 -2.51 3.51
N ASP A 224 -2.17 -2.27 2.73
CA ASP A 224 -1.82 -0.94 2.25
C ASP A 224 -2.73 -0.51 1.06
N ARG A 225 -2.45 0.67 0.49
CA ARG A 225 -3.23 1.17 -0.65
C ARG A 225 -3.13 0.27 -1.89
N LYS A 226 -1.96 -0.34 -2.14
CA LYS A 226 -1.73 -1.31 -3.22
C LYS A 226 -2.52 -2.61 -3.04
N GLY A 227 -2.99 -2.91 -1.83
CA GLY A 227 -3.57 -4.21 -1.48
C GLY A 227 -2.53 -5.22 -1.01
N LYS A 228 -1.30 -4.76 -0.73
CA LYS A 228 -0.26 -5.59 -0.14
C LYS A 228 -0.57 -5.79 1.34
N ILE A 229 -0.39 -7.00 1.83
CA ILE A 229 -0.47 -7.30 3.25
C ILE A 229 0.71 -6.61 3.96
N VAL A 230 0.40 -5.81 4.97
CA VAL A 230 1.41 -5.14 5.81
C VAL A 230 1.37 -5.62 7.25
N GLN A 231 0.25 -6.20 7.67
CA GLN A 231 0.11 -6.82 8.98
C GLN A 231 -0.86 -7.99 8.88
N ARG A 232 -0.53 -9.10 9.55
CA ARG A 232 -1.33 -10.32 9.45
C ARG A 232 -1.56 -10.97 10.81
N GLY A 233 -2.82 -10.96 11.27
CA GLY A 233 -3.29 -11.76 12.40
C GLY A 233 -3.30 -13.26 12.13
N PHE A 234 -3.74 -14.06 13.11
CA PHE A 234 -4.09 -15.46 12.87
C PHE A 234 -5.29 -15.59 11.95
N ASP A 235 -5.27 -16.61 11.10
CA ASP A 235 -6.48 -17.08 10.43
C ASP A 235 -7.45 -17.59 11.53
N ARG A 236 -8.76 -17.53 11.29
CA ARG A 236 -9.76 -18.05 12.25
C ARG A 236 -9.49 -19.53 12.52
N CYS A 237 -9.13 -19.86 13.75
CA CYS A 237 -9.18 -21.21 14.30
C CYS A 237 -10.57 -21.50 14.88
N PHE A 238 -11.00 -22.75 14.78
CA PHE A 238 -12.30 -23.21 15.28
C PHE A 238 -12.10 -24.09 16.51
N ASN A 239 -13.09 -24.11 17.41
CA ASN A 239 -13.09 -25.09 18.49
C ASN A 239 -13.23 -26.51 17.91
N TYR A 240 -12.70 -27.51 18.62
CA TYR A 240 -12.81 -28.90 18.18
C TYR A 240 -14.28 -29.32 18.03
N GLY A 241 -14.66 -29.80 16.84
CA GLY A 241 -16.04 -30.16 16.50
C GLY A 241 -16.94 -28.99 16.08
N GLU A 242 -16.51 -27.73 16.25
CA GLU A 242 -17.22 -26.57 15.72
C GLU A 242 -17.18 -26.61 14.19
N ASN A 243 -18.33 -26.42 13.54
CA ASN A 243 -18.42 -26.35 12.08
C ASN A 243 -17.85 -27.59 11.35
N GLY A 244 -17.89 -28.77 11.98
CA GLY A 244 -17.29 -29.99 11.44
C GLY A 244 -15.76 -29.98 11.41
N CYS A 245 -15.13 -29.00 12.06
CA CYS A 245 -13.67 -28.89 12.15
C CYS A 245 -13.15 -29.95 13.12
N LEU A 246 -12.61 -31.03 12.56
CA LEU A 246 -11.90 -32.08 13.27
C LEU A 246 -10.45 -32.07 12.78
N LEU A 247 -9.51 -32.15 13.72
CA LEU A 247 -8.09 -32.22 13.37
C LEU A 247 -7.78 -33.53 12.65
N THR A 248 -8.24 -34.64 13.24
CA THR A 248 -8.17 -36.01 12.71
C THR A 248 -9.08 -36.92 13.54
N ALA A 249 -9.40 -38.10 13.02
CA ALA A 249 -9.99 -39.19 13.82
C ALA A 249 -8.93 -39.99 14.61
N ASP A 250 -7.65 -39.84 14.26
CA ASP A 250 -6.54 -40.53 14.91
C ASP A 250 -6.18 -39.88 16.25
N ARG A 251 -6.61 -40.50 17.35
CA ARG A 251 -6.30 -40.05 18.71
C ARG A 251 -4.81 -40.13 19.05
N ALA A 252 -4.02 -40.95 18.34
CA ALA A 252 -2.58 -41.07 18.57
C ALA A 252 -1.77 -39.99 17.83
N MET A 253 -2.40 -39.16 17.00
CA MET A 253 -1.73 -38.06 16.31
C MET A 253 -1.05 -37.14 17.33
N SER A 254 0.24 -36.90 17.11
CA SER A 254 1.02 -35.92 17.85
C SER A 254 0.52 -34.51 17.51
N VAL A 255 0.24 -33.72 18.53
CA VAL A 255 -0.22 -32.34 18.43
C VAL A 255 0.61 -31.43 19.32
N THR A 256 0.70 -30.17 18.94
CA THR A 256 1.21 -29.10 19.80
C THR A 256 0.03 -28.42 20.48
N ALA A 257 0.02 -28.42 21.81
CA ALA A 257 -0.99 -27.78 22.62
C ALA A 257 -0.38 -26.63 23.41
N THR A 258 -0.91 -25.42 23.20
CA THR A 258 -0.44 -24.17 23.81
C THR A 258 -1.54 -23.62 24.71
N ASP A 259 -1.16 -23.11 25.89
CA ASP A 259 -2.10 -22.54 26.86
C ASP A 259 -2.87 -21.38 26.23
N LYS A 260 -4.19 -21.51 26.18
CA LYS A 260 -5.05 -20.48 25.61
C LYS A 260 -5.32 -19.41 26.66
N LEU A 261 -4.49 -18.38 26.66
CA LEU A 261 -4.73 -17.16 27.44
C LEU A 261 -6.08 -16.51 27.05
N ASN A 262 -6.70 -15.82 28.02
CA ASN A 262 -8.01 -15.20 27.88
C ASN A 262 -7.90 -13.68 28.04
N GLY A 263 -7.36 -13.05 27.01
CA GLY A 263 -7.28 -11.60 26.88
C GLY A 263 -7.74 -11.17 25.50
N TYR A 264 -7.07 -10.15 24.98
CA TYR A 264 -7.29 -9.68 23.62
C TYR A 264 -6.01 -9.68 22.79
N MET A 265 -6.17 -9.97 21.50
CA MET A 265 -5.05 -10.05 20.58
C MET A 265 -4.63 -8.67 20.06
N VAL A 266 -3.33 -8.40 20.11
CA VAL A 266 -2.68 -7.28 19.44
C VAL A 266 -1.64 -7.79 18.46
N ALA A 267 -1.71 -7.30 17.22
CA ALA A 267 -0.68 -7.51 16.23
C ALA A 267 0.29 -6.32 16.24
N VAL A 268 1.57 -6.59 15.99
CA VAL A 268 2.64 -5.59 15.93
C VAL A 268 3.56 -5.88 14.74
N THR A 269 3.83 -4.87 13.91
CA THR A 269 4.74 -4.99 12.75
C THR A 269 5.42 -3.63 12.47
N GLN A 270 6.35 -3.59 11.52
CA GLN A 270 6.93 -2.33 11.06
C GLN A 270 5.88 -1.52 10.28
N HIS A 271 5.70 -0.24 10.62
CA HIS A 271 4.81 0.63 9.85
C HIS A 271 5.37 0.82 8.42
N PRO A 272 4.58 0.59 7.35
CA PRO A 272 5.09 0.56 5.98
C PRO A 272 5.54 1.92 5.46
N TYR A 273 4.98 3.01 5.99
CA TYR A 273 5.25 4.38 5.53
C TYR A 273 5.99 5.25 6.57
N LEU A 274 6.13 4.77 7.80
CA LEU A 274 6.73 5.55 8.90
C LEU A 274 7.91 4.76 9.41
N ARG A 275 9.10 5.12 8.92
CA ARG A 275 10.33 4.45 9.34
C ARG A 275 10.46 4.47 10.85
N LYS A 276 10.93 3.34 11.41
CA LYS A 276 11.20 3.24 12.84
C LYS A 276 9.96 3.51 13.71
N LYS A 277 8.76 3.33 13.17
CA LYS A 277 7.50 3.30 13.91
C LYS A 277 6.85 1.92 13.77
N LEU A 278 6.26 1.46 14.86
CA LEU A 278 5.48 0.23 14.88
C LEU A 278 4.05 0.52 14.42
N LEU A 279 3.50 -0.38 13.61
CA LEU A 279 2.07 -0.49 13.38
C LEU A 279 1.52 -1.49 14.40
N MET A 280 0.65 -1.01 15.29
CA MET A 280 -0.05 -1.84 16.26
C MET A 280 -1.55 -1.83 15.95
N SER A 281 -2.19 -2.99 16.03
CA SER A 281 -3.63 -3.10 15.79
C SER A 281 -4.24 -4.19 16.66
N THR A 282 -5.50 -3.98 17.06
CA THR A 282 -6.33 -5.09 17.56
C THR A 282 -6.96 -5.79 16.37
N ASN A 283 -7.74 -6.85 16.60
CA ASN A 283 -8.52 -7.49 15.54
C ASN A 283 -9.50 -6.55 14.80
N GLY A 284 -9.77 -5.35 15.32
CA GLY A 284 -10.79 -4.49 14.74
C GLY A 284 -10.57 -2.99 14.82
N SER A 285 -9.38 -2.53 15.21
CA SER A 285 -9.05 -1.11 15.26
C SER A 285 -7.60 -0.87 14.85
N LEU A 286 -7.40 0.19 14.06
CA LEU A 286 -6.10 0.79 13.74
C LEU A 286 -5.86 2.09 14.53
N ASP A 287 -6.81 2.52 15.36
CA ASP A 287 -6.73 3.78 16.08
C ASP A 287 -5.72 3.70 17.24
N PRO A 288 -4.56 4.39 17.15
CA PRO A 288 -3.54 4.35 18.20
C PRO A 288 -4.03 4.95 19.52
N GLY A 289 -5.10 5.75 19.52
CA GLY A 289 -5.74 6.30 20.72
C GLY A 289 -6.76 5.35 21.38
N SER A 290 -7.02 4.18 20.79
CA SER A 290 -7.92 3.19 21.39
C SER A 290 -7.40 2.73 22.75
N PRO A 291 -8.25 2.65 23.80
CA PRO A 291 -7.83 2.19 25.13
C PRO A 291 -7.08 0.86 25.10
N TYR A 292 -7.50 -0.08 24.25
CA TYR A 292 -6.85 -1.39 24.08
C TYR A 292 -5.42 -1.29 23.52
N LEU A 293 -5.17 -0.38 22.58
CA LEU A 293 -3.82 -0.20 22.05
C LEU A 293 -2.93 0.58 23.02
N LEU A 294 -3.49 1.52 23.78
CA LEU A 294 -2.75 2.22 24.84
C LEU A 294 -2.31 1.26 25.95
N MET A 295 -3.20 0.35 26.40
CA MET A 295 -2.85 -0.70 27.36
C MET A 295 -1.73 -1.61 26.81
N ALA A 296 -1.85 -2.05 25.57
CA ALA A 296 -0.81 -2.88 24.93
C ALA A 296 0.54 -2.16 24.82
N GLN A 297 0.53 -0.88 24.46
CA GLN A 297 1.74 -0.04 24.39
C GLN A 297 2.41 0.06 25.77
N ASN A 298 1.63 0.23 26.83
CA ASN A 298 2.16 0.28 28.19
C ASN A 298 2.85 -1.04 28.58
N HIS A 299 2.23 -2.19 28.29
CA HIS A 299 2.81 -3.51 28.56
C HIS A 299 4.06 -3.82 27.73
N LEU A 300 4.19 -3.21 26.55
CA LEU A 300 5.33 -3.41 25.64
C LEU A 300 6.45 -2.37 25.80
N LEU A 301 6.30 -1.38 26.69
CA LEU A 301 7.21 -0.23 26.79
C LEU A 301 8.69 -0.65 26.96
N GLY A 302 8.95 -1.66 27.79
CA GLY A 302 10.31 -2.17 28.04
C GLY A 302 10.98 -2.88 26.86
N SER A 303 10.19 -3.31 25.87
CA SER A 303 10.68 -4.11 24.73
C SER A 303 10.47 -3.42 23.38
N VAL A 304 9.88 -2.22 23.36
CA VAL A 304 9.43 -1.54 22.13
C VAL A 304 10.55 -1.31 21.12
N GLU A 305 11.73 -0.85 21.55
CA GLU A 305 12.85 -0.60 20.64
C GLU A 305 13.46 -1.90 20.09
N LYS A 306 13.53 -2.96 20.91
CA LYS A 306 13.98 -4.29 20.45
C LYS A 306 13.01 -4.87 19.42
N ILE A 307 11.71 -4.80 19.71
CA ILE A 307 10.65 -5.26 18.80
C ILE A 307 10.75 -4.52 17.47
N LYS A 308 10.88 -3.19 17.52
CA LYS A 308 10.99 -2.33 16.36
C LYS A 308 12.16 -2.67 15.46
N ASP A 309 13.36 -2.81 16.02
CA ASP A 309 14.54 -3.22 15.24
C ASP A 309 14.39 -4.64 14.67
N PHE A 310 13.70 -5.53 15.39
CA PHE A 310 13.47 -6.91 14.96
C PHE A 310 12.48 -7.00 13.80
N VAL A 311 11.33 -6.34 13.88
CA VAL A 311 10.31 -6.38 12.81
C VAL A 311 10.76 -5.62 11.55
N ASP A 312 11.57 -4.57 11.70
CA ASP A 312 12.19 -3.87 10.55
C ASP A 312 13.15 -4.80 9.77
N LYS A 313 13.91 -5.64 10.48
CA LYS A 313 14.86 -6.59 9.87
C LYS A 313 14.19 -7.84 9.31
N THR A 314 13.18 -8.36 9.99
CA THR A 314 12.57 -9.67 9.66
C THR A 314 11.34 -9.55 8.78
N GLY A 315 10.66 -8.41 8.79
CA GLY A 315 9.39 -8.24 8.07
C GLY A 315 8.24 -9.09 8.61
N LEU A 316 8.32 -9.51 9.88
CA LEU A 316 7.28 -10.30 10.55
C LEU A 316 6.22 -9.42 11.22
N THR A 317 4.99 -9.94 11.25
CA THR A 317 3.98 -9.53 12.23
C THR A 317 4.14 -10.39 13.48
N LEU A 318 4.34 -9.76 14.63
CA LEU A 318 4.28 -10.39 15.95
C LEU A 318 2.85 -10.31 16.50
N LEU A 319 2.40 -11.37 17.14
CA LEU A 319 1.05 -11.50 17.69
C LEU A 319 1.15 -11.69 19.20
N PHE A 320 0.46 -10.82 19.93
CA PHE A 320 0.44 -10.82 21.39
C PHE A 320 -0.97 -11.07 21.89
N GLU A 321 -1.08 -11.82 22.99
CA GLU A 321 -2.25 -11.73 23.87
C GLU A 321 -1.92 -10.74 24.99
N ILE A 322 -2.79 -9.75 25.19
CA ILE A 322 -2.65 -8.78 26.26
C ILE A 322 -3.59 -9.16 27.40
N LEU A 323 -3.01 -9.34 28.59
CA LEU A 323 -3.75 -9.51 29.84
C LEU A 323 -3.62 -8.21 30.65
N ASP A 324 -4.72 -7.51 30.85
CA ASP A 324 -4.77 -6.25 31.58
C ASP A 324 -5.92 -6.25 32.60
N PRO A 325 -5.71 -5.78 33.85
CA PRO A 325 -6.77 -5.73 34.86
C PRO A 325 -7.96 -4.84 34.47
N ALA A 326 -7.76 -3.85 33.59
CA ALA A 326 -8.82 -2.99 33.09
C ALA A 326 -9.68 -3.63 31.98
N ASP A 327 -9.32 -4.84 31.52
CA ASP A 327 -10.06 -5.60 30.52
C ASP A 327 -10.55 -6.95 31.07
N PRO A 328 -11.64 -6.94 31.86
CA PRO A 328 -12.11 -8.13 32.56
C PRO A 328 -12.63 -9.19 31.58
N HIS A 329 -11.99 -10.36 31.62
CA HIS A 329 -12.38 -11.55 30.88
C HIS A 329 -12.97 -12.63 31.82
N ILE A 330 -13.44 -13.74 31.24
CA ILE A 330 -14.07 -14.84 31.98
C ILE A 330 -13.08 -15.49 32.97
N VAL A 331 -11.79 -15.57 32.60
CA VAL A 331 -10.75 -16.13 33.47
C VAL A 331 -10.16 -15.00 34.32
N HIS A 332 -10.12 -15.22 35.63
CA HIS A 332 -9.47 -14.33 36.57
C HIS A 332 -7.98 -14.65 36.64
N TYR A 333 -7.14 -13.64 36.44
CA TYR A 333 -5.69 -13.73 36.50
C TYR A 333 -5.16 -12.97 37.70
N ASP A 334 -4.13 -13.52 38.34
CA ASP A 334 -3.35 -12.80 39.36
C ASP A 334 -2.43 -11.75 38.71
N ASP A 335 -2.02 -10.74 39.48
CA ASP A 335 -1.19 -9.62 39.02
C ASP A 335 0.07 -10.03 38.25
N ALA A 336 0.66 -11.18 38.62
CA ALA A 336 1.85 -11.71 37.98
C ALA A 336 1.64 -12.05 36.48
N TRP A 337 0.41 -12.32 36.07
CA TRP A 337 0.06 -12.70 34.70
C TRP A 337 -0.19 -11.51 33.78
N PHE A 338 -0.51 -10.33 34.33
CA PHE A 338 -0.75 -9.14 33.52
C PHE A 338 0.52 -8.75 32.73
N GLY A 339 0.31 -8.42 31.46
CA GLY A 339 1.40 -8.21 30.51
C GLY A 339 1.04 -8.59 29.08
N ALA A 340 2.01 -8.37 28.19
CA ALA A 340 1.97 -8.82 26.81
C ALA A 340 2.66 -10.18 26.65
N TRP A 341 1.95 -11.15 26.12
CA TRP A 341 2.41 -12.52 25.89
C TRP A 341 2.55 -12.76 24.39
N LEU A 342 3.76 -13.07 23.90
CA LEU A 342 3.96 -13.42 22.50
C LEU A 342 3.27 -14.76 22.25
N ILE A 343 2.28 -14.79 21.37
CA ILE A 343 1.50 -16.00 21.05
C ILE A 343 1.70 -16.46 19.60
N GLY A 344 2.36 -15.66 18.77
CA GLY A 344 2.67 -16.05 17.40
C GLY A 344 3.50 -15.01 16.66
N ALA A 345 4.03 -15.42 15.52
CA ALA A 345 4.67 -14.54 14.55
C ALA A 345 4.50 -15.13 13.15
N ARG A 346 4.33 -14.28 12.13
CA ARG A 346 4.21 -14.73 10.73
C ARG A 346 4.57 -13.63 9.73
N GLY A 347 4.88 -14.02 8.51
CA GLY A 347 5.13 -13.10 7.40
C GLY A 347 3.86 -12.51 6.78
N HIS A 348 4.03 -11.82 5.65
CA HIS A 348 3.00 -11.02 4.98
C HIS A 348 2.54 -11.60 3.63
N THR A 349 2.69 -12.90 3.39
CA THR A 349 1.99 -13.61 2.30
C THR A 349 0.71 -14.29 2.83
N LEU A 350 -0.17 -14.81 1.96
CA LEU A 350 -1.37 -15.54 2.40
C LEU A 350 -1.03 -16.98 2.81
N GLU A 351 0.09 -17.47 2.33
CA GLU A 351 0.62 -18.82 2.46
C GLU A 351 1.50 -18.97 3.71
N ASP A 352 2.11 -17.87 4.19
CA ASP A 352 2.95 -17.86 5.38
C ASP A 352 2.22 -18.46 6.57
N GLN A 353 2.79 -19.49 7.18
CA GLN A 353 2.27 -20.10 8.40
C GLN A 353 2.83 -19.38 9.63
N PRO A 354 2.13 -19.44 10.77
CA PRO A 354 2.73 -19.06 12.05
C PRO A 354 4.01 -19.86 12.32
N LEU A 355 4.99 -19.21 12.95
CA LEU A 355 6.20 -19.89 13.41
C LEU A 355 5.88 -20.94 14.48
N GLU A 356 6.72 -21.97 14.55
CA GLU A 356 6.63 -23.01 15.57
C GLU A 356 6.97 -22.48 16.97
N GLU A 357 6.42 -23.12 18.01
CA GLU A 357 6.51 -22.63 19.40
C GLU A 357 7.97 -22.49 19.89
N ALA A 358 8.87 -23.40 19.51
CA ALA A 358 10.30 -23.30 19.86
C ALA A 358 10.96 -22.04 19.28
N ALA A 359 10.63 -21.67 18.03
CA ALA A 359 11.14 -20.45 17.42
C ALA A 359 10.55 -19.18 18.07
N LEU A 360 9.31 -19.27 18.58
CA LEU A 360 8.70 -18.19 19.36
C LEU A 360 9.36 -18.03 20.73
N ASP A 361 9.82 -19.12 21.35
CA ASP A 361 10.54 -19.08 22.62
C ASP A 361 11.93 -18.45 22.45
N ASP A 362 12.67 -18.82 21.41
CA ASP A 362 13.96 -18.17 21.06
C ASP A 362 13.76 -16.67 20.80
N MET A 363 12.71 -16.32 20.06
CA MET A 363 12.35 -14.93 19.78
C MET A 363 11.99 -14.18 21.06
N ALA A 364 11.20 -14.79 21.94
CA ALA A 364 10.82 -14.17 23.20
C ALA A 364 12.02 -13.97 24.13
N GLN A 365 12.95 -14.93 24.18
CA GLN A 365 14.19 -14.79 24.93
C GLN A 365 15.03 -13.62 24.40
N LEU A 366 15.19 -13.51 23.08
CA LEU A 366 15.93 -12.43 22.43
C LEU A 366 15.33 -11.05 22.74
N LEU A 367 14.00 -10.95 22.68
CA LEU A 367 13.26 -9.70 22.83
C LEU A 367 12.90 -9.37 24.29
N GLY A 368 13.06 -10.30 25.22
CA GLY A 368 12.62 -10.17 26.61
C GLY A 368 11.09 -10.16 26.73
N LEU A 369 10.41 -11.08 26.05
CA LEU A 369 8.95 -11.20 26.01
C LEU A 369 8.48 -12.43 26.79
N ARG A 370 7.22 -12.43 27.21
CA ARG A 370 6.59 -13.56 27.89
C ARG A 370 5.99 -14.53 26.87
N ARG A 371 5.87 -15.81 27.25
CA ARG A 371 5.38 -16.91 26.41
C ARG A 371 4.44 -17.82 27.20
N PRO A 372 3.26 -18.18 26.65
CA PRO A 372 2.41 -19.19 27.28
C PRO A 372 3.13 -20.54 27.34
N GLY A 373 2.70 -21.39 28.26
CA GLY A 373 3.15 -22.78 28.27
C GLY A 373 2.69 -23.51 27.02
N TRP A 374 3.50 -24.45 26.53
CA TRP A 374 3.13 -25.34 25.45
C TRP A 374 3.77 -26.72 25.64
N GLN A 375 3.16 -27.73 25.04
CA GLN A 375 3.65 -29.11 25.08
C GLN A 375 3.33 -29.86 23.79
N THR A 376 4.12 -30.87 23.49
CA THR A 376 3.77 -31.90 22.50
C THR A 376 3.14 -33.09 23.21
N THR A 377 1.97 -33.52 22.74
CA THR A 377 1.16 -34.59 23.34
C THR A 377 0.30 -35.22 22.24
N THR A 378 -0.55 -36.20 22.58
CA THR A 378 -1.48 -36.78 21.59
C THR A 378 -2.83 -36.08 21.62
N LEU A 379 -3.55 -36.12 20.49
CA LEU A 379 -4.92 -35.61 20.42
C LEU A 379 -5.84 -36.28 21.46
N GLY A 380 -5.67 -37.59 21.69
CA GLY A 380 -6.43 -38.35 22.68
C GLY A 380 -6.28 -37.81 24.10
N GLU A 381 -5.04 -37.56 24.54
CA GLU A 381 -4.74 -37.01 25.87
C GLU A 381 -5.35 -35.61 26.07
N ILE A 382 -5.27 -34.74 25.07
CA ILE A 382 -5.89 -33.40 25.14
C ILE A 382 -7.42 -33.48 25.23
N LEU A 383 -8.04 -34.37 24.45
CA LEU A 383 -9.49 -34.54 24.48
C LEU A 383 -9.98 -35.10 25.83
N GLU A 384 -9.19 -35.93 26.51
CA GLU A 384 -9.51 -36.45 27.84
C GLU A 384 -9.43 -35.36 28.92
N ARG A 385 -8.40 -34.50 28.87
CA ARG A 385 -8.26 -33.34 29.78
C ARG A 385 -9.45 -32.39 29.67
N ASN A 386 -9.89 -32.09 28.46
CA ASN A 386 -11.04 -31.21 28.21
C ASN A 386 -12.41 -31.77 28.68
N GLN A 387 -12.50 -33.06 29.00
CA GLN A 387 -13.74 -33.67 29.51
C GLN A 387 -13.78 -33.75 31.05
N THR A 388 -12.64 -33.52 31.71
CA THR A 388 -12.49 -33.67 33.16
C THR A 388 -12.47 -32.35 33.93
N GLU A 389 -12.44 -31.22 33.22
CA GLU A 389 -12.68 -29.85 33.72
C GLU A 389 -14.10 -29.39 33.37
#